data_AF-A0A7S2IIE7-F1
#
_entry.id   AF-A0A7S2IIE7-F1
#
_cell.length_a   1.000
_cell.length_b   1.000
_cell.length_c   1.000
_cell.angle_alpha   90.00
_cell.angle_beta   90.00
_cell.angle_gamma   90.00
#
_symmetry.space_group_name_H-M   'P 1'
#
loop_
_entity.id
_entity.type
_entity.pdbx_description
1 polymer ?
#
loop_
_entity_poly.entity_id
_entity_poly.type
_entity_poly.pdbx_seq_one_letter_code
_entity_poly.pdbx_strand_id
1 'polypeptide(L)'
;AEEAEAAAGSGRASGRERKTVAAFTIEVKEKADFVITEGSGTKLGDIENIKIKMDKLNASSEELKTLHRMCYGRPGDKTSVKKNLREFSGFTMEGAEIERKRAAIGKLESKILKSLLQLCDCSTTGTKAANAEALFEFLNAPSASGKKSLAEKTTKKRKHAEVKKTSEKSKGKGKGKDLAALKRPMSAYLLYCQNKRDKVKAENPDASAPEILRILGEKWSGISEERKNKYKDEAATLKAEYDKKKAALEAKGGAKPAAKKQKVAKGKAAAEEEEEEEEEEEEEEEEEE
;
A
#
# COMPACT_ATOMS: atom_id res chain seq x y z
N ALA A 1 -50.43 -26.34 86.37
CA ALA A 1 -50.10 -25.15 87.17
C ALA A 1 -48.79 -24.65 86.60
N GLU A 2 -48.82 -23.57 85.81
CA GLU A 2 -48.64 -22.17 86.29
C GLU A 2 -47.22 -21.78 85.83
N GLU A 3 -46.86 -20.69 85.15
CA GLU A 3 -47.41 -19.42 84.69
C GLU A 3 -46.42 -18.97 83.56
N ALA A 4 -46.83 -18.43 82.41
CA ALA A 4 -47.18 -17.03 82.11
C ALA A 4 -46.03 -15.99 82.14
N GLU A 5 -46.03 -15.16 81.09
CA GLU A 5 -45.41 -13.83 80.92
C GLU A 5 -43.87 -13.70 80.80
N ALA A 6 -43.27 -12.71 80.12
CA ALA A 6 -43.63 -11.75 79.07
C ALA A 6 -42.35 -10.91 78.76
N ALA A 7 -42.38 -10.22 77.62
CA ALA A 7 -41.73 -8.93 77.35
C ALA A 7 -40.19 -8.84 77.11
N ALA A 8 -39.89 -8.59 75.82
CA ALA A 8 -39.20 -7.41 75.27
C ALA A 8 -37.82 -6.99 75.82
N GLY A 9 -36.84 -6.89 74.92
CA GLY A 9 -35.57 -6.19 75.20
C GLY A 9 -34.59 -6.17 74.04
N SER A 10 -34.73 -5.17 73.17
CA SER A 10 -33.84 -4.77 72.08
C SER A 10 -32.34 -4.82 72.42
N GLY A 11 -31.54 -5.52 71.60
CA GLY A 11 -30.09 -5.57 71.67
C GLY A 11 -29.47 -5.78 70.28
N ARG A 12 -29.34 -4.67 69.55
CA ARG A 12 -28.88 -4.56 68.15
C ARG A 12 -27.41 -4.96 68.01
N ALA A 13 -27.12 -6.16 67.51
CA ALA A 13 -25.79 -6.51 67.00
C ALA A 13 -25.89 -6.81 65.49
N SER A 14 -25.69 -5.77 64.66
CA SER A 14 -25.60 -5.94 63.22
C SER A 14 -24.31 -6.72 62.88
N GLY A 15 -24.43 -8.03 62.77
CA GLY A 15 -23.41 -8.87 62.15
C GLY A 15 -23.21 -8.41 60.72
N ARG A 16 -22.06 -7.80 60.43
CA ARG A 16 -21.69 -7.39 59.07
C ARG A 16 -21.40 -8.65 58.28
N GLU A 17 -22.41 -9.23 57.62
CA GLU A 17 -22.20 -10.32 56.67
C GLU A 17 -21.26 -9.83 55.58
N ARG A 18 -20.07 -10.43 55.51
CA ARG A 18 -19.15 -10.23 54.40
C ARG A 18 -19.82 -10.81 53.16
N LYS A 19 -20.25 -9.95 52.25
CA LYS A 19 -20.65 -10.37 50.90
C LYS A 19 -19.50 -11.14 50.27
N THR A 20 -19.70 -12.42 50.01
CA THR A 20 -18.78 -13.23 49.22
C THR A 20 -18.75 -12.66 47.80
N VAL A 21 -17.61 -12.12 47.40
CA VAL A 21 -17.40 -11.68 46.02
C VAL A 21 -17.26 -12.96 45.19
N ALA A 22 -18.24 -13.22 44.32
CA ALA A 22 -18.13 -14.30 43.35
C ALA A 22 -16.87 -14.04 42.50
N ALA A 23 -15.88 -14.93 42.61
CA ALA A 23 -14.72 -14.89 41.75
C ALA A 23 -15.22 -15.03 40.30
N PHE A 24 -15.03 -13.98 39.50
CA PHE A 24 -15.37 -13.98 38.09
C PHE A 24 -14.38 -14.89 37.37
N THR A 25 -14.71 -16.18 37.24
CA THR A 25 -13.98 -17.10 36.39
C THR A 25 -14.20 -16.68 34.95
N ILE A 26 -13.16 -16.11 34.34
CA ILE A 26 -13.12 -15.88 32.91
C ILE A 26 -13.05 -17.26 32.25
N GLU A 27 -14.18 -17.70 31.69
CA GLU A 27 -14.18 -18.83 30.77
C GLU A 27 -13.38 -18.42 29.53
N VAL A 28 -12.10 -18.81 29.49
CA VAL A 28 -11.27 -18.70 28.29
C VAL A 28 -11.85 -19.68 27.29
N LYS A 29 -12.76 -19.18 26.45
CA LYS A 29 -13.30 -19.91 25.31
C LYS A 29 -12.13 -20.23 24.39
N GLU A 30 -11.63 -21.46 24.48
CA GLU A 30 -10.57 -21.97 23.61
C GLU A 30 -10.97 -21.69 22.17
N LYS A 31 -10.16 -20.91 21.47
CA LYS A 31 -10.37 -20.62 20.05
C LYS A 31 -10.10 -21.92 19.32
N ALA A 32 -11.17 -22.61 18.89
CA ALA A 32 -11.06 -23.77 18.02
C ALA A 32 -10.09 -23.45 16.87
N ASP A 33 -9.08 -24.29 16.70
CA ASP A 33 -8.09 -24.14 15.64
C ASP A 33 -8.79 -24.10 14.29
N PHE A 34 -8.51 -23.06 13.52
CA PHE A 34 -9.12 -22.85 12.23
C PHE A 34 -8.52 -23.83 11.22
N VAL A 35 -9.21 -24.95 11.01
CA VAL A 35 -8.83 -25.97 10.02
C VAL A 35 -9.36 -25.59 8.65
N ILE A 36 -8.46 -25.41 7.68
CA ILE A 36 -8.82 -25.14 6.28
C ILE A 36 -9.02 -26.49 5.58
N THR A 37 -10.26 -26.77 5.17
CA THR A 37 -10.59 -27.98 4.40
C THR A 37 -10.30 -27.75 2.92
N GLU A 38 -9.61 -28.69 2.27
CA GLU A 38 -9.33 -28.62 0.84
C GLU A 38 -10.61 -28.88 0.03
N GLY A 39 -11.05 -27.90 -0.76
CA GLY A 39 -12.12 -28.01 -1.75
C GLY A 39 -11.67 -28.62 -3.09
N SER A 40 -12.61 -28.68 -4.04
CA SER A 40 -12.47 -29.39 -5.33
C SER A 40 -11.69 -28.65 -6.43
N GLY A 41 -11.25 -27.41 -6.17
CA GLY A 41 -10.52 -26.56 -7.12
C GLY A 41 -9.03 -26.47 -6.85
N THR A 42 -8.35 -25.64 -7.64
CA THR A 42 -6.95 -25.27 -7.44
C THR A 42 -6.82 -24.26 -6.31
N LYS A 43 -5.82 -24.43 -5.43
CA LYS A 43 -5.53 -23.46 -4.36
C LYS A 43 -5.32 -22.07 -4.96
N LEU A 44 -5.92 -21.04 -4.36
CA LEU A 44 -5.76 -19.66 -4.85
C LEU A 44 -4.29 -19.22 -4.86
N GLY A 45 -3.47 -19.78 -3.97
CA GLY A 45 -2.02 -19.55 -3.93
C GLY A 45 -1.24 -20.11 -5.12
N ASP A 46 -1.77 -21.14 -5.79
CA ASP A 46 -1.12 -21.79 -6.93
C ASP A 46 -1.50 -21.10 -8.26
N ILE A 47 -2.58 -20.33 -8.27
CA ILE A 47 -2.99 -19.53 -9.43
C ILE A 47 -2.10 -18.28 -9.51
N GLU A 48 -1.14 -18.27 -10.43
CA GLU A 48 -0.13 -17.20 -10.55
C GLU A 48 -0.71 -15.79 -10.54
N ASN A 49 -1.77 -15.54 -11.33
CA ASN A 49 -2.36 -14.21 -11.44
C ASN A 49 -3.00 -13.76 -10.12
N ILE A 50 -3.62 -14.68 -9.39
CA ILE A 50 -4.29 -14.40 -8.13
C ILE A 50 -3.26 -14.19 -7.04
N LYS A 51 -2.24 -15.06 -6.97
CA LYS A 51 -1.08 -14.91 -6.08
C LYS A 51 -0.43 -13.52 -6.21
N ILE A 52 -0.13 -13.08 -7.43
CA ILE A 52 0.47 -11.76 -7.69
C ILE A 52 -0.46 -10.62 -7.26
N LYS A 53 -1.77 -10.74 -7.49
CA LYS A 53 -2.73 -9.70 -7.09
C LYS A 53 -2.91 -9.65 -5.57
N MET A 54 -2.96 -10.79 -4.90
CA MET A 54 -3.03 -10.89 -3.44
C MET A 54 -1.77 -10.34 -2.75
N ASP A 55 -0.59 -10.57 -3.33
CA ASP A 55 0.66 -10.06 -2.77
C ASP A 55 0.74 -8.54 -2.87
N LYS A 56 0.20 -7.94 -3.95
CA LYS A 56 0.13 -6.48 -4.15
C LYS A 56 -0.87 -5.76 -3.25
N LEU A 57 -1.94 -6.42 -2.82
CA LEU A 57 -2.96 -5.81 -1.96
C LEU A 57 -2.50 -5.77 -0.50
N ASN A 58 -2.91 -4.73 0.24
CA ASN A 58 -2.66 -4.64 1.68
C ASN A 58 -3.50 -5.69 2.42
N ALA A 59 -2.91 -6.42 3.37
CA ALA A 59 -3.64 -7.41 4.17
C ALA A 59 -4.81 -6.84 4.99
N SER A 60 -4.80 -5.52 5.24
CA SER A 60 -5.92 -4.82 5.90
C SER A 60 -7.02 -4.38 4.95
N SER A 61 -6.87 -4.60 3.64
CA SER A 61 -7.80 -4.11 2.62
C SER A 61 -9.19 -4.72 2.78
N GLU A 62 -10.20 -3.94 2.44
CA GLU A 62 -11.59 -4.34 2.57
C GLU A 62 -11.93 -5.50 1.62
N GLU A 63 -11.26 -5.58 0.47
CA GLU A 63 -11.44 -6.66 -0.51
C GLU A 63 -10.96 -8.01 0.04
N LEU A 64 -9.76 -8.08 0.63
CA LEU A 64 -9.23 -9.32 1.18
C LEU A 64 -10.04 -9.80 2.40
N LYS A 65 -10.46 -8.87 3.27
CA LYS A 65 -11.34 -9.20 4.41
C LYS A 65 -12.71 -9.68 3.94
N THR A 66 -13.27 -9.05 2.91
CA THR A 66 -14.55 -9.47 2.33
C THR A 66 -14.42 -10.84 1.67
N LEU A 67 -13.36 -11.07 0.89
CA LEU A 67 -13.10 -12.37 0.27
C LEU A 67 -12.96 -13.48 1.32
N HIS A 68 -12.19 -13.23 2.39
CA HIS A 68 -12.03 -14.17 3.49
C HIS A 68 -13.38 -14.46 4.19
N ARG A 69 -14.21 -13.44 4.38
CA ARG A 69 -15.57 -13.61 4.91
C ARG A 69 -16.46 -14.45 3.99
N MET A 70 -16.34 -14.33 2.68
CA MET A 70 -17.11 -15.15 1.73
C MET A 70 -16.62 -16.61 1.71
N CYS A 71 -15.31 -16.82 1.81
CA CYS A 71 -14.72 -18.16 1.82
C CYS A 71 -15.08 -18.92 3.11
N TYR A 72 -14.84 -18.29 4.27
CA TYR A 72 -14.84 -18.95 5.58
C TYR A 72 -15.93 -18.47 6.55
N GLY A 73 -16.83 -17.57 6.11
CA GLY A 73 -17.93 -17.05 6.93
C GLY A 73 -17.49 -16.12 8.07
N ARG A 74 -16.19 -15.82 8.22
CA ARG A 74 -15.63 -15.01 9.30
C ARG A 74 -14.68 -13.93 8.75
N PRO A 75 -14.65 -12.73 9.34
CA PRO A 75 -13.60 -11.77 9.05
C PRO A 75 -12.27 -12.30 9.60
N GLY A 76 -11.24 -12.41 8.75
CA GLY A 76 -9.93 -12.86 9.17
C GLY A 76 -9.08 -11.72 9.75
N ASP A 77 -8.05 -12.06 10.53
CA ASP A 77 -7.06 -11.11 11.04
C ASP A 77 -6.00 -10.74 9.97
N LYS A 78 -5.38 -9.56 10.09
CA LYS A 78 -4.39 -9.02 9.14
C LYS A 78 -3.24 -9.98 8.85
N THR A 79 -2.85 -10.77 9.84
CA THR A 79 -1.75 -11.75 9.73
C THR A 79 -2.19 -13.05 9.06
N SER A 80 -3.46 -13.40 9.18
CA SER A 80 -4.03 -14.71 8.83
C SER A 80 -4.77 -14.68 7.48
N VAL A 81 -5.37 -13.55 7.10
CA VAL A 81 -6.20 -13.42 5.88
C VAL A 81 -5.47 -13.90 4.63
N LYS A 82 -4.23 -13.44 4.41
CA LYS A 82 -3.46 -13.82 3.21
C LYS A 82 -3.06 -15.30 3.21
N LYS A 83 -2.73 -15.86 4.38
CA LYS A 83 -2.36 -17.28 4.53
C LYS A 83 -3.56 -18.17 4.24
N ASN A 84 -4.67 -17.90 4.92
CA ASN A 84 -5.91 -18.65 4.79
C ASN A 84 -6.49 -18.58 3.36
N LEU A 85 -6.42 -17.41 2.72
CA LEU A 85 -6.89 -17.27 1.34
C LEU A 85 -6.02 -18.01 0.34
N ARG A 86 -4.70 -18.13 0.57
CA ARG A 86 -3.82 -18.91 -0.33
C ARG A 86 -4.13 -20.40 -0.30
N GLU A 87 -4.57 -20.90 0.85
CA GLU A 87 -4.93 -22.31 1.06
C GLU A 87 -6.37 -22.64 0.64
N PHE A 88 -7.19 -21.62 0.36
CA PHE A 88 -8.55 -21.83 -0.13
C PHE A 88 -8.54 -22.51 -1.51
N SER A 89 -9.21 -23.65 -1.62
CA SER A 89 -9.33 -24.42 -2.87
C SER A 89 -10.78 -24.73 -3.26
N GLY A 90 -11.76 -23.99 -2.73
CA GLY A 90 -13.18 -24.14 -3.09
C GLY A 90 -14.07 -24.39 -1.89
N PHE A 91 -15.38 -24.45 -2.13
CA PHE A 91 -16.35 -24.79 -1.08
C PHE A 91 -16.46 -26.31 -0.91
N THR A 92 -16.32 -26.78 0.33
CA THR A 92 -16.44 -28.19 0.74
C THR A 92 -17.82 -28.56 1.29
N MET A 93 -18.64 -27.55 1.61
CA MET A 93 -19.98 -27.73 2.18
C MET A 93 -20.97 -28.00 1.05
N GLU A 94 -21.98 -28.85 1.24
CA GLU A 94 -23.02 -29.14 0.24
C GLU A 94 -24.40 -28.57 0.63
N GLY A 95 -25.28 -28.39 -0.36
CA GLY A 95 -26.69 -28.05 -0.14
C GLY A 95 -26.96 -26.63 0.38
N ALA A 96 -27.64 -26.52 1.52
CA ALA A 96 -28.19 -25.26 2.03
C ALA A 96 -27.14 -24.19 2.38
N GLU A 97 -25.92 -24.59 2.74
CA GLU A 97 -24.85 -23.63 3.04
C GLU A 97 -24.27 -22.97 1.80
N ILE A 98 -24.13 -23.72 0.70
CA ILE A 98 -23.75 -23.18 -0.60
C ILE A 98 -24.74 -22.10 -1.02
N GLU A 99 -26.04 -22.36 -0.86
CA GLU A 99 -27.10 -21.43 -1.24
C GLU A 99 -27.10 -20.16 -0.37
N ARG A 100 -26.81 -20.29 0.93
CA ARG A 100 -26.57 -19.14 1.81
C ARG A 100 -25.36 -18.31 1.36
N LYS A 101 -24.26 -18.96 0.94
CA LYS A 101 -23.09 -18.25 0.39
C LYS A 101 -23.40 -17.57 -0.95
N ARG A 102 -24.17 -18.22 -1.83
CA ARG A 102 -24.65 -17.62 -3.09
C ARG A 102 -25.50 -16.38 -2.82
N ALA A 103 -26.44 -16.46 -1.88
CA ALA A 103 -27.26 -15.33 -1.46
C ALA A 103 -26.43 -14.20 -0.82
N ALA A 104 -25.41 -14.53 -0.01
CA ALA A 104 -24.51 -13.56 0.59
C ALA A 104 -23.70 -12.80 -0.49
N ILE A 105 -23.19 -13.49 -1.50
CA ILE A 105 -22.48 -12.88 -2.63
C ILE A 105 -23.42 -11.98 -3.45
N GLY A 106 -24.66 -12.40 -3.69
CA GLY A 106 -25.65 -11.59 -4.40
C GLY A 106 -26.02 -10.27 -3.70
N LYS A 107 -25.90 -10.21 -2.37
CA LYS A 107 -26.17 -9.01 -1.55
C LYS A 107 -25.04 -7.98 -1.59
N LEU A 108 -23.85 -8.33 -2.08
CA LEU A 108 -22.71 -7.40 -2.14
C LEU A 108 -22.98 -6.19 -3.04
N GLU A 109 -22.36 -5.05 -2.76
CA GLU A 109 -22.40 -3.87 -3.64
C GLU A 109 -21.68 -4.17 -4.95
N SER A 110 -22.15 -3.60 -6.06
CA SER A 110 -21.56 -3.81 -7.39
C SER A 110 -20.07 -3.42 -7.48
N LYS A 111 -19.62 -2.42 -6.72
CA LYS A 111 -18.21 -2.02 -6.64
C LYS A 111 -17.32 -3.08 -6.01
N ILE A 112 -17.76 -3.62 -4.86
CA ILE A 112 -17.05 -4.69 -4.15
C ILE A 112 -17.00 -5.93 -5.02
N LEU A 113 -18.12 -6.30 -5.63
CA LEU A 113 -18.23 -7.45 -6.52
C LEU A 113 -17.23 -7.36 -7.69
N LYS A 114 -17.20 -6.22 -8.40
CA LYS A 114 -16.22 -5.97 -9.47
C LYS A 114 -14.78 -6.06 -8.98
N SER A 115 -14.49 -5.53 -7.79
CA SER A 115 -13.16 -5.56 -7.18
C SER A 115 -12.73 -7.01 -6.84
N LEU A 116 -13.65 -7.82 -6.34
CA LEU A 116 -13.42 -9.24 -6.05
C LEU A 116 -13.23 -10.06 -7.34
N LEU A 117 -14.03 -9.84 -8.38
CA LEU A 117 -13.81 -10.49 -9.69
C LEU A 117 -12.46 -10.12 -10.29
N GLN A 118 -12.05 -8.85 -10.18
CA GLN A 118 -10.73 -8.41 -10.62
C GLN A 118 -9.62 -9.13 -9.86
N LEU A 119 -9.78 -9.37 -8.56
CA LEU A 119 -8.83 -10.13 -7.74
C LEU A 119 -8.76 -11.61 -8.19
N CYS A 120 -9.91 -12.24 -8.39
CA CYS A 120 -10.03 -13.63 -8.87
C CYS A 120 -9.70 -13.81 -10.36
N ASP A 121 -9.35 -12.73 -11.06
CA ASP A 121 -9.08 -12.71 -12.50
C ASP A 121 -10.26 -13.15 -13.39
N CYS A 122 -11.48 -13.01 -12.90
CA CYS A 122 -12.71 -13.23 -13.66
C CYS A 122 -13.03 -12.01 -14.54
N SER A 123 -13.74 -12.23 -15.66
CA SER A 123 -14.24 -11.12 -16.47
C SER A 123 -15.39 -10.43 -15.75
N THR A 124 -15.35 -9.10 -15.63
CA THR A 124 -16.50 -8.35 -15.13
C THR A 124 -17.52 -8.21 -16.26
N THR A 125 -18.69 -8.82 -16.11
CA THR A 125 -19.83 -8.66 -17.01
C THR A 125 -20.60 -7.39 -16.63
N GLY A 126 -21.44 -6.88 -17.54
CA GLY A 126 -22.15 -5.60 -17.31
C GLY A 126 -23.17 -5.63 -16.17
N THR A 127 -23.69 -6.80 -15.81
CA THR A 127 -24.80 -6.94 -14.85
C THR A 127 -24.33 -7.40 -13.47
N LYS A 128 -24.96 -6.90 -12.41
CA LYS A 128 -24.63 -7.29 -11.03
C LYS A 128 -24.84 -8.79 -10.79
N ALA A 129 -25.96 -9.33 -11.28
CA ALA A 129 -26.31 -10.74 -11.10
C ALA A 129 -25.28 -11.68 -11.75
N ALA A 130 -24.90 -11.43 -13.00
CA ALA A 130 -23.93 -12.28 -13.70
C ALA A 130 -22.54 -12.21 -13.06
N ASN A 131 -22.13 -11.05 -12.54
CA ASN A 131 -20.89 -10.95 -11.77
C ASN A 131 -20.98 -11.77 -10.46
N ALA A 132 -22.13 -11.78 -9.79
CA ALA A 132 -22.30 -12.51 -8.54
C ALA A 132 -22.24 -14.02 -8.77
N GLU A 133 -22.86 -14.49 -9.85
CA GLU A 133 -22.77 -15.88 -10.28
C GLU A 133 -21.36 -16.26 -10.71
N ALA A 134 -20.68 -15.43 -11.50
CA ALA A 134 -19.30 -15.69 -11.90
C ALA A 134 -18.33 -15.75 -10.71
N LEU A 135 -18.52 -14.89 -9.70
CA LEU A 135 -17.73 -14.95 -8.46
C LEU A 135 -18.04 -16.21 -7.65
N PHE A 136 -19.31 -16.58 -7.56
CA PHE A 136 -19.74 -17.76 -6.84
C PHE A 136 -19.24 -19.05 -7.51
N GLU A 137 -19.38 -19.18 -8.82
CA GLU A 137 -18.88 -20.32 -9.61
C GLU A 137 -17.37 -20.47 -9.45
N PHE A 138 -16.63 -19.36 -9.53
CA PHE A 138 -15.20 -19.34 -9.28
C PHE A 138 -14.84 -19.74 -7.84
N LEU A 139 -15.57 -19.27 -6.82
CA LEU A 139 -15.30 -19.64 -5.43
C LEU A 139 -15.72 -21.07 -5.11
N ASN A 140 -16.65 -21.65 -5.87
CA ASN A 140 -17.03 -23.04 -5.74
C ASN A 140 -15.91 -23.96 -6.24
N ALA A 141 -15.36 -23.66 -7.41
CA ALA A 141 -14.25 -24.38 -8.02
C ALA A 141 -13.21 -23.42 -8.62
N PRO A 142 -12.27 -22.89 -7.80
CA PRO A 142 -11.27 -21.95 -8.29
C PRO A 142 -10.36 -22.63 -9.32
N SER A 143 -10.27 -22.04 -10.51
CA SER A 143 -9.44 -22.54 -11.61
C SER A 143 -8.70 -21.38 -12.27
N ALA A 144 -7.50 -21.65 -12.80
CA ALA A 144 -6.73 -20.64 -13.50
C ALA A 144 -7.53 -20.08 -14.68
N SER A 145 -7.86 -18.78 -14.62
CA SER A 145 -8.40 -18.10 -15.79
C SER A 145 -7.32 -18.16 -16.87
N GLY A 146 -7.59 -18.78 -18.03
CA GLY A 146 -6.64 -18.99 -19.13
C GLY A 146 -6.07 -17.71 -19.77
N LYS A 147 -6.12 -16.58 -19.07
CA LYS A 147 -5.53 -15.30 -19.40
C LYS A 147 -4.02 -15.35 -19.18
N LYS A 148 -3.26 -14.80 -20.14
CA LYS A 148 -1.79 -14.69 -20.10
C LYS A 148 -1.30 -14.17 -18.75
N SER A 149 -0.29 -14.85 -18.18
CA SER A 149 0.26 -14.57 -16.86
C SER A 149 0.65 -13.10 -16.68
N LEU A 150 0.19 -12.49 -15.57
CA LEU A 150 0.60 -11.15 -15.15
C LEU A 150 2.12 -11.08 -14.91
N ALA A 151 2.76 -12.20 -14.54
CA ALA A 151 4.21 -12.28 -14.39
C ALA A 151 4.92 -11.95 -15.72
N GLU A 152 4.43 -12.51 -16.83
CA GLU A 152 5.00 -12.31 -18.16
C GLU A 152 4.83 -10.87 -18.68
N LYS A 153 3.73 -10.21 -18.32
CA LYS A 153 3.53 -8.77 -18.61
C LYS A 153 4.50 -7.90 -17.81
N THR A 154 4.80 -8.24 -16.55
CA THR A 154 5.75 -7.47 -15.74
C THR A 154 7.20 -7.67 -16.17
N THR A 155 7.58 -8.88 -16.61
CA THR A 155 8.93 -9.15 -17.14
C THR A 155 9.13 -8.56 -18.53
N LYS A 156 8.13 -8.57 -19.42
CA LYS A 156 8.20 -7.83 -20.71
C LYS A 156 8.30 -6.32 -20.50
N LYS A 157 7.61 -5.75 -19.50
CA LYS A 157 7.73 -4.31 -19.15
C LYS A 157 9.11 -3.96 -18.58
N ARG A 158 9.74 -4.87 -17.82
CA ARG A 158 11.12 -4.72 -17.32
C ARG A 158 12.18 -4.90 -18.42
N LYS A 159 12.05 -5.92 -19.29
CA LYS A 159 12.92 -6.11 -20.46
C LYS A 159 12.82 -4.95 -21.46
N HIS A 160 11.63 -4.38 -21.66
CA HIS A 160 11.48 -3.20 -22.51
C HIS A 160 12.01 -1.91 -21.86
N ALA A 161 12.07 -1.83 -20.52
CA ALA A 161 12.68 -0.72 -19.79
C ALA A 161 14.23 -0.78 -19.77
N GLU A 162 14.81 -1.98 -19.83
CA GLU A 162 16.26 -2.19 -19.92
C GLU A 162 16.78 -1.95 -21.34
N VAL A 163 16.08 -2.46 -22.37
CA VAL A 163 16.43 -2.23 -23.79
C VAL A 163 16.17 -0.78 -24.23
N LYS A 164 15.21 -0.06 -23.63
CA LYS A 164 15.01 1.39 -23.91
C LYS A 164 16.12 2.30 -23.38
N LYS A 165 17.04 1.81 -22.54
CA LYS A 165 18.16 2.61 -22.04
C LYS A 165 19.32 2.73 -23.05
N THR A 166 19.32 1.93 -24.12
CA THR A 166 20.39 1.94 -25.14
C THR A 166 19.91 2.25 -26.57
N SER A 167 18.59 2.35 -26.83
CA SER A 167 18.08 2.76 -28.15
C SER A 167 16.81 3.61 -28.07
N GLU A 168 16.94 4.93 -27.86
CA GLU A 168 15.85 5.86 -28.18
C GLU A 168 16.39 7.18 -28.78
N LYS A 169 17.22 7.04 -29.82
CA LYS A 169 17.23 8.00 -30.92
C LYS A 169 16.22 7.47 -31.96
N SER A 170 15.13 8.21 -32.16
CA SER A 170 14.06 8.02 -33.14
C SER A 170 12.99 6.94 -32.86
N LYS A 171 11.75 7.37 -32.59
CA LYS A 171 10.61 7.38 -33.54
C LYS A 171 9.30 7.44 -32.73
N GLY A 172 8.55 8.53 -32.91
CA GLY A 172 7.49 8.94 -31.99
C GLY A 172 6.12 8.29 -32.18
N LYS A 173 5.28 8.43 -31.14
CA LYS A 173 3.82 8.65 -31.21
C LYS A 173 3.29 8.91 -29.79
N GLY A 174 2.90 10.15 -29.45
CA GLY A 174 2.30 10.45 -28.14
C GLY A 174 2.23 11.92 -27.69
N LYS A 175 2.02 12.86 -28.63
CA LYS A 175 2.20 14.33 -28.55
C LYS A 175 1.43 15.15 -27.47
N GLY A 176 1.14 14.61 -26.29
CA GLY A 176 0.45 15.39 -25.24
C GLY A 176 0.88 15.08 -23.81
N LYS A 177 1.67 14.02 -23.59
CA LYS A 177 2.15 13.64 -22.25
C LYS A 177 3.64 13.91 -22.06
N ASP A 178 4.33 14.33 -23.11
CA ASP A 178 5.80 14.34 -23.16
C ASP A 178 6.44 15.49 -22.36
N LEU A 179 5.74 16.63 -22.20
CA LEU A 179 6.21 17.73 -21.34
C LEU A 179 6.14 17.39 -19.85
N ALA A 180 5.06 16.73 -19.42
CA ALA A 180 4.90 16.28 -18.04
C ALA A 180 5.73 15.02 -17.70
N ALA A 181 6.25 14.33 -18.71
CA ALA A 181 7.06 13.12 -18.55
C ALA A 181 8.58 13.40 -18.55
N LEU A 182 9.01 14.63 -18.85
CA LEU A 182 10.41 15.00 -18.73
C LEU A 182 10.77 15.05 -17.23
N LYS A 183 11.64 14.14 -16.79
CA LYS A 183 12.09 14.05 -15.40
C LYS A 183 12.96 15.24 -15.05
N ARG A 184 12.69 15.90 -13.92
CA ARG A 184 13.50 17.00 -13.41
C ARG A 184 14.97 16.59 -13.31
N PRO A 185 15.92 17.48 -13.65
CA PRO A 185 17.35 17.21 -13.48
C PRO A 185 17.66 17.07 -11.98
N MET A 186 18.72 16.32 -11.66
CA MET A 186 19.17 16.17 -10.28
C MET A 186 19.99 17.40 -9.86
N SER A 187 19.74 17.92 -8.65
CA SER A 187 20.55 18.98 -8.04
C SER A 187 21.95 18.48 -7.66
N ALA A 188 22.90 19.41 -7.47
CA ALA A 188 24.29 19.14 -7.11
C ALA A 188 24.42 18.19 -5.90
N TYR A 189 23.61 18.40 -4.85
CA TYR A 189 23.58 17.53 -3.68
C TYR A 189 23.07 16.12 -4.01
N LEU A 190 22.10 15.98 -4.91
CA LEU A 190 21.55 14.68 -5.31
C LEU A 190 22.53 13.89 -6.17
N LEU A 191 23.28 14.56 -7.06
CA LEU A 191 24.40 13.98 -7.82
C LEU A 191 25.49 13.48 -6.87
N TYR A 192 25.84 14.29 -5.89
CA TYR A 192 26.79 13.92 -4.85
C TYR A 192 26.32 12.69 -4.05
N CYS A 193 25.06 12.69 -3.61
CA CYS A 193 24.45 11.57 -2.92
C CYS A 193 24.50 10.29 -3.76
N GLN A 194 24.18 10.36 -5.06
CA GLN A 194 24.21 9.20 -5.94
C GLN A 194 25.62 8.59 -6.04
N ASN A 195 26.66 9.42 -6.10
CA ASN A 195 28.05 8.98 -6.24
C ASN A 195 28.67 8.46 -4.94
N LYS A 196 28.21 8.97 -3.78
CA LYS A 196 28.80 8.65 -2.47
C LYS A 196 27.99 7.68 -1.64
N ARG A 197 26.70 7.49 -1.92
CA ARG A 197 25.82 6.61 -1.14
C ARG A 197 26.34 5.17 -1.07
N ASP A 198 26.85 4.62 -2.17
CA ASP A 198 27.38 3.26 -2.18
C ASP A 198 28.64 3.13 -1.32
N LYS A 199 29.49 4.17 -1.30
CA LYS A 199 30.68 4.22 -0.44
C LYS A 199 30.30 4.35 1.03
N VAL A 200 29.37 5.24 1.37
CA VAL A 200 28.89 5.42 2.75
C VAL A 200 28.18 4.17 3.26
N LYS A 201 27.43 3.47 2.39
CA LYS A 201 26.78 2.19 2.72
C LYS A 201 27.79 1.04 2.90
N ALA A 202 28.87 1.03 2.12
CA ALA A 202 29.94 0.04 2.31
C ALA A 202 30.72 0.29 3.61
N GLU A 203 30.95 1.55 3.98
CA GLU A 203 31.57 1.94 5.25
C GLU A 203 30.65 1.71 6.45
N ASN A 204 29.32 1.77 6.26
CA ASN A 204 28.31 1.63 7.30
C ASN A 204 27.23 0.61 6.87
N PRO A 205 27.56 -0.69 6.85
CA PRO A 205 26.63 -1.73 6.40
C PRO A 205 25.42 -1.89 7.33
N ASP A 206 25.56 -1.54 8.61
CA ASP A 206 24.51 -1.62 9.63
C ASP A 206 23.66 -0.34 9.75
N ALA A 207 24.09 0.76 9.12
CA ALA A 207 23.37 2.03 9.19
C ALA A 207 22.10 2.00 8.32
N SER A 208 21.01 2.56 8.87
CA SER A 208 19.74 2.64 8.17
C SER A 208 19.79 3.67 7.03
N ALA A 209 18.93 3.52 6.02
CA ALA A 209 18.84 4.47 4.90
C ALA A 209 18.74 5.97 5.30
N PRO A 210 17.95 6.37 6.32
CA PRO A 210 17.95 7.74 6.83
C PRO A 210 19.28 8.17 7.50
N GLU A 211 19.97 7.27 8.19
CA GLU A 211 21.27 7.56 8.81
C GLU A 211 22.35 7.76 7.75
N ILE A 212 22.33 6.94 6.69
CA ILE A 212 23.21 7.11 5.53
C ILE A 212 22.99 8.48 4.87
N LEU A 213 21.73 8.92 4.76
CA LEU A 213 21.41 10.24 4.21
C LEU A 213 21.89 11.39 5.11
N ARG A 214 21.79 11.22 6.44
CA ARG A 214 22.34 12.18 7.42
C ARG A 214 23.86 12.31 7.28
N ILE A 215 24.57 11.19 7.20
CA ILE A 215 26.03 11.16 6.99
C ILE A 215 26.42 11.78 5.65
N LEU A 216 25.62 11.56 4.60
CA LEU A 216 25.85 12.19 3.29
C LEU A 216 25.68 13.71 3.34
N GLY A 217 24.71 14.22 4.11
CA GLY A 217 24.50 15.65 4.35
C GLY A 217 25.70 16.29 5.06
N GLU A 218 26.18 15.67 6.14
CA GLU A 218 27.38 16.11 6.86
C GLU A 218 28.64 16.08 5.97
N LYS A 219 28.79 15.02 5.16
CA LYS A 219 29.91 14.94 4.21
C LYS A 219 29.78 15.96 3.08
N TRP A 220 28.57 16.41 2.73
CA TRP A 220 28.37 17.45 1.72
C TRP A 220 28.74 18.83 2.24
N SER A 221 28.29 19.19 3.45
CA SER A 221 28.64 20.48 4.06
C SER A 221 30.16 20.60 4.26
N GLY A 222 30.84 19.51 4.64
CA GLY A 222 32.29 19.46 4.85
C GLY A 222 33.16 19.26 3.61
N ILE A 223 32.62 19.26 2.38
CA ILE A 223 33.43 19.19 1.15
C ILE A 223 33.91 20.58 0.74
N SER A 224 35.13 20.64 0.20
CA SER A 224 35.71 21.88 -0.35
C SER A 224 34.86 22.47 -1.47
N GLU A 225 34.81 23.80 -1.53
CA GLU A 225 34.07 24.53 -2.56
C GLU A 225 34.42 24.10 -3.98
N GLU A 226 35.70 23.85 -4.28
CA GLU A 226 36.12 23.32 -5.58
C GLU A 226 35.41 22.02 -6.00
N ARG A 227 35.15 21.13 -5.02
CA ARG A 227 34.46 19.86 -5.25
C ARG A 227 32.96 20.05 -5.28
N LYS A 228 32.41 20.96 -4.45
CA LYS A 228 31.00 21.37 -4.55
C LYS A 228 30.71 21.99 -5.92
N ASN A 229 31.59 22.87 -6.40
CA ASN A 229 31.48 23.57 -7.68
C ASN A 229 31.46 22.60 -8.86
N LYS A 230 32.28 21.54 -8.84
CA LYS A 230 32.17 20.47 -9.85
C LYS A 230 30.78 19.85 -9.93
N TYR A 231 30.14 19.60 -8.78
CA TYR A 231 28.77 19.08 -8.76
C TYR A 231 27.72 20.16 -9.09
N LYS A 232 27.97 21.44 -8.76
CA LYS A 232 27.13 22.57 -9.20
C LYS A 232 27.18 22.72 -10.72
N ASP A 233 28.37 22.65 -11.33
CA ASP A 233 28.57 22.68 -12.79
C ASP A 233 27.90 21.49 -13.48
N GLU A 234 28.09 20.27 -12.95
CA GLU A 234 27.40 19.08 -13.45
C GLU A 234 25.87 19.20 -13.35
N ALA A 235 25.35 19.75 -12.25
CA ALA A 235 23.92 20.01 -12.11
C ALA A 235 23.43 21.10 -13.07
N ALA A 236 24.20 22.17 -13.28
CA ALA A 236 23.89 23.26 -14.19
C ALA A 236 23.86 22.78 -15.65
N THR A 237 24.81 21.91 -16.06
CA THR A 237 24.79 21.30 -17.40
C THR A 237 23.57 20.40 -17.59
N LEU A 238 23.20 19.60 -16.58
CA LEU A 238 22.00 18.76 -16.62
C LEU A 238 20.71 19.59 -16.65
N LYS A 239 20.67 20.73 -15.94
CA LYS A 239 19.58 21.70 -15.99
C LYS A 239 19.46 22.34 -17.36
N ALA A 240 20.56 22.84 -17.92
CA ALA A 240 20.61 23.41 -19.26
C ALA A 240 20.20 22.40 -20.35
N GLU A 241 20.61 21.13 -20.23
CA GLU A 241 20.15 20.07 -21.12
C GLU A 241 18.65 19.79 -21.01
N TYR A 242 18.13 19.76 -19.78
CA TYR A 242 16.71 19.57 -19.52
C TYR A 242 15.90 20.74 -20.10
N ASP A 243 16.34 21.98 -19.90
CA ASP A 243 15.67 23.17 -20.42
C ASP A 243 15.72 23.23 -21.94
N LYS A 244 16.84 22.88 -22.57
CA LYS A 244 16.93 22.71 -24.03
C LYS A 244 15.97 21.64 -24.54
N LYS A 245 15.87 20.50 -23.85
CA LYS A 245 14.94 19.40 -24.20
C LYS A 245 13.49 19.81 -24.00
N LYS A 246 13.18 20.53 -22.93
CA LYS A 246 11.86 21.08 -22.62
C LYS A 246 11.43 22.11 -23.67
N ALA A 247 12.27 23.11 -23.94
CA ALA A 247 12.02 24.13 -24.95
C ALA A 247 11.86 23.53 -26.35
N ALA A 248 12.68 22.54 -26.72
CA ALA A 248 12.55 21.84 -28.00
C ALA A 248 11.25 21.02 -28.12
N LEU A 249 10.68 20.55 -27.00
CA LEU A 249 9.38 19.87 -26.97
C LEU A 249 8.22 20.87 -27.00
N GLU A 250 8.34 22.00 -26.31
CA GLU A 250 7.35 23.09 -26.32
C GLU A 250 7.23 23.72 -27.71
N ALA A 251 8.36 24.00 -28.37
CA ALA A 251 8.42 24.53 -29.74
C ALA A 251 7.89 23.55 -30.80
N LYS A 252 7.85 22.24 -30.51
CA LYS A 252 7.33 21.19 -31.42
C LYS A 252 5.82 20.96 -31.30
N GLY A 253 5.09 21.81 -30.57
CA GLY A 253 3.63 21.93 -30.64
C GLY A 253 2.89 21.49 -29.37
N GLY A 254 3.00 22.27 -28.30
CA GLY A 254 2.28 22.06 -27.04
C GLY A 254 1.64 23.33 -26.47
N ALA A 255 0.86 24.07 -27.27
CA ALA A 255 0.06 25.19 -26.77
C ALA A 255 -1.24 24.69 -26.09
N LYS A 256 -1.23 24.52 -24.76
CA LYS A 256 -2.24 25.05 -23.82
C LYS A 256 -1.94 24.62 -22.37
N PRO A 257 -2.03 25.55 -21.39
CA PRO A 257 -2.06 25.20 -19.98
C PRO A 257 -3.48 24.75 -19.60
N ALA A 258 -3.64 23.57 -19.01
CA ALA A 258 -4.90 23.15 -18.39
C ALA A 258 -4.77 23.27 -16.87
N ALA A 259 -5.55 24.18 -16.31
CA ALA A 259 -5.60 24.54 -14.91
C ALA A 259 -6.04 23.40 -13.97
N LYS A 260 -5.39 23.39 -12.79
CA LYS A 260 -5.83 22.96 -11.44
C LYS A 260 -6.69 21.70 -11.28
N LYS A 261 -6.11 20.70 -10.60
CA LYS A 261 -6.73 20.08 -9.41
C LYS A 261 -5.74 20.12 -8.24
N GLN A 262 -6.05 21.01 -7.31
CA GLN A 262 -5.36 21.29 -6.06
C GLN A 262 -5.97 20.40 -4.95
N LYS A 263 -5.11 19.70 -4.20
CA LYS A 263 -5.28 19.04 -2.88
C LYS A 263 -4.19 17.95 -2.84
N VAL A 264 -3.20 17.88 -1.94
CA VAL A 264 -2.96 18.46 -0.62
C VAL A 264 -1.43 18.39 -0.41
N ALA A 265 -0.74 19.51 -0.25
CA ALA A 265 0.64 19.63 0.29
C ALA A 265 1.12 21.10 0.18
N LYS A 266 0.23 22.07 0.43
CA LYS A 266 0.60 23.49 0.52
C LYS A 266 0.75 23.75 2.02
N GLY A 267 1.98 23.84 2.49
CA GLY A 267 2.27 24.03 3.91
C GLY A 267 3.73 23.84 4.31
N LYS A 268 4.59 23.29 3.44
CA LYS A 268 6.03 23.18 3.74
C LYS A 268 6.97 23.79 2.69
N ALA A 269 6.55 23.88 1.42
CA ALA A 269 7.40 24.38 0.33
C ALA A 269 7.41 25.91 0.17
N ALA A 270 6.45 26.64 0.75
CA ALA A 270 6.44 28.10 0.66
C ALA A 270 7.36 28.77 1.70
N ALA A 271 7.75 28.03 2.75
CA ALA A 271 8.69 28.52 3.74
C ALA A 271 10.15 28.34 3.28
N GLU A 272 10.44 27.30 2.48
CA GLU A 272 11.79 27.10 1.91
C GLU A 272 12.08 28.03 0.72
N GLU A 273 11.07 28.47 -0.06
CA GLU A 273 11.28 29.45 -1.14
C GLU A 273 11.47 30.90 -0.61
N GLU A 274 10.88 31.29 0.52
CA GLU A 274 11.16 32.60 1.16
C GLU A 274 12.52 32.60 1.90
N GLU A 275 12.97 31.48 2.48
CA GLU A 275 14.31 31.36 3.08
C GLU A 275 15.44 31.31 2.02
N GLU A 276 15.23 30.69 0.85
CA GLU A 276 16.25 30.64 -0.24
C GLU A 276 16.41 31.99 -0.99
N GLU A 277 15.35 32.81 -1.11
CA GLU A 277 15.47 34.16 -1.69
C GLU A 277 16.12 35.16 -0.71
N GLU A 278 15.89 35.05 0.61
CA GLU A 278 16.58 35.87 1.61
C GLU A 278 18.08 35.49 1.75
N GLU A 279 18.45 34.21 1.65
CA GLU A 279 19.88 33.80 1.69
C GLU A 279 20.65 34.18 0.40
N GLU A 280 20.01 34.21 -0.79
CA GLU A 280 20.66 34.69 -2.02
C GLU A 280 20.79 36.23 -2.07
N GLU A 281 19.86 37.00 -1.48
CA GLU A 281 20.00 38.47 -1.39
C GLU A 281 21.02 38.92 -0.33
N GLU A 282 21.17 38.21 0.80
CA GLU A 282 22.21 38.52 1.80
C GLU A 282 23.64 38.17 1.32
N GLU A 283 23.82 37.11 0.52
CA GLU A 283 25.14 36.77 -0.06
C GLU A 283 25.54 37.71 -1.22
N GLU A 284 24.60 38.32 -1.96
CA GLU A 284 24.90 39.34 -2.97
C GLU A 284 25.25 40.71 -2.36
N GLU A 285 24.72 41.08 -1.19
CA GLU A 285 25.11 42.32 -0.48
C GLU A 285 26.50 42.23 0.19
N GLU A 286 26.98 41.04 0.60
CA GLU A 286 28.35 40.86 1.13
C GLU A 286 29.45 40.85 0.03
N GLU A 287 29.11 40.63 -1.24
CA GLU A 287 30.08 40.73 -2.35
C GLU A 287 30.24 42.16 -2.91
N GLU A 288 29.37 43.11 -2.54
CA GLU A 288 29.45 44.53 -2.97
C GLU A 288 30.07 45.51 -1.93
N GLU A 289 30.46 45.07 -0.72
CA GLU A 289 31.17 45.90 0.29
C GLU A 289 32.69 45.65 0.39
#